data_AF-A0A7V8NTI4-F1
#
_entry.id   AF-A0A7V8NTI4-F1
#
_cell.length_a   1.000
_cell.length_b   1.000
_cell.length_c   1.000
_cell.angle_alpha   90.00
_cell.angle_beta   90.00
_cell.angle_gamma   90.00
#
_symmetry.space_group_name_H-M   'P 1'
#
loop_
_entity.id
_entity.type
_entity.pdbx_description
1 polymer ?
#
loop_
_entity_poly.entity_id
_entity_poly.type
_entity_poly.pdbx_seq_one_letter_code
_entity_poly.pdbx_strand_id
1 'polypeptide(L)'
;MVPTKACPVVLQGSKLLVFRHPSAGIQLVKGTIEPGEGPAAAALRELREESGIADAAICEDLGLWDADYEGQIWSLQLCTVSQALPESWQHRSGDDGGLDLRFFWHEINAEPSEEWHLLFQRALEQIRRRSGRRNRRLFR
;
A
#
# COMPACT_ATOMS: atom_id res chain seq x y z
N MET A 1 -10.63 5.79 -16.96
CA MET A 1 -10.12 6.50 -15.77
C MET A 1 -8.61 6.54 -15.87
N VAL A 2 -7.97 7.67 -15.55
CA VAL A 2 -6.50 7.79 -15.52
C VAL A 2 -6.08 7.84 -14.05
N PRO A 3 -5.14 6.99 -13.59
CA PRO A 3 -4.72 7.00 -12.20
C PRO A 3 -3.91 8.26 -11.89
N THR A 4 -4.16 8.83 -10.71
CA THR A 4 -3.40 9.97 -10.15
C THR A 4 -2.54 9.55 -8.97
N LYS A 5 -2.87 8.40 -8.35
CA LYS A 5 -2.12 7.82 -7.24
C LYS A 5 -1.70 6.40 -7.56
N ALA A 6 -0.52 6.01 -7.09
CA ALA A 6 -0.08 4.63 -7.04
C ALA A 6 0.02 4.17 -5.58
N CYS A 7 -0.48 2.96 -5.30
CA CYS A 7 -0.46 2.34 -3.99
C CYS A 7 0.21 0.97 -4.09
N PRO A 8 1.44 0.81 -3.58
CA PRO A 8 2.02 -0.51 -3.41
C PRO A 8 1.23 -1.30 -2.37
N VAL A 9 0.94 -2.56 -2.68
CA VAL A 9 0.24 -3.50 -1.80
C VAL A 9 1.23 -4.63 -1.50
N VAL A 10 1.77 -4.65 -0.28
CA VAL A 10 2.69 -5.71 0.16
C VAL A 10 1.95 -6.63 1.11
N LEU A 11 1.99 -7.94 0.83
CA LEU A 11 1.31 -8.95 1.65
C LEU A 11 2.28 -10.01 2.15
N GLN A 12 2.11 -10.39 3.41
CA GLN A 12 2.77 -11.52 4.05
C GLN A 12 1.69 -12.47 4.58
N GLY A 13 1.37 -13.50 3.80
CA GLY A 13 0.21 -14.37 4.07
C GLY A 13 -1.10 -13.58 4.00
N SER A 14 -1.86 -13.54 5.10
CA SER A 14 -3.09 -12.74 5.26
C SER A 14 -2.84 -11.33 5.78
N LYS A 15 -1.59 -10.92 5.98
CA LYS A 15 -1.27 -9.61 6.53
C LYS A 15 -0.87 -8.61 5.45
N LEU A 16 -1.37 -7.39 5.57
CA LEU A 16 -1.09 -6.23 4.75
C LEU A 16 -0.12 -5.29 5.47
N LEU A 17 0.91 -4.84 4.75
CA LEU A 17 1.81 -3.82 5.26
C LEU A 17 1.09 -2.47 5.32
N VAL A 18 1.14 -1.84 6.49
CA VAL A 18 0.59 -0.51 6.76
C VAL A 18 1.58 0.27 7.62
N PHE A 19 1.36 1.57 7.76
CA PHE A 19 2.10 2.36 8.73
C PHE A 19 1.18 3.20 9.61
N ARG A 20 1.68 3.56 10.79
CA ARG A 20 1.07 4.57 11.66
C ARG A 20 1.78 5.90 11.46
N HIS A 21 1.05 6.88 10.98
CA HIS A 21 1.45 8.28 10.89
C HIS A 21 1.42 8.92 12.30
N PRO A 22 2.38 9.79 12.66
CA PRO A 22 2.48 10.35 14.02
C PRO A 22 1.22 11.12 14.47
N SER A 23 0.51 11.75 13.53
CA SER A 23 -0.67 12.58 13.82
C SER A 23 -1.94 12.23 13.05
N ALA A 24 -1.90 11.22 12.16
CA ALA A 24 -3.00 10.94 11.23
C ALA A 24 -3.39 9.46 11.18
N GLY A 25 -2.98 8.69 12.19
CA GLY A 25 -3.41 7.32 12.38
C GLY A 25 -2.83 6.34 11.36
N ILE A 26 -3.55 5.25 11.10
CA ILE A 26 -3.06 4.14 10.27
C ILE A 26 -3.38 4.38 8.79
N GLN A 27 -2.38 4.16 7.94
CA GLN A 27 -2.40 4.47 6.51
C GLN A 27 -1.71 3.39 5.67
N LEU A 28 -1.97 3.46 4.36
CA LEU A 28 -1.25 2.75 3.32
C LEU A 28 -0.25 3.69 2.66
N VAL A 29 0.88 3.13 2.23
CA VAL A 29 1.79 3.84 1.33
C VAL A 29 1.05 4.18 0.05
N LYS A 30 1.13 5.44 -0.35
CA LYS A 30 0.64 5.91 -1.63
C LYS A 30 1.31 7.22 -1.97
N GLY A 31 1.45 7.47 -3.26
CA GLY A 31 1.80 8.82 -3.68
C GLY A 31 1.42 9.12 -5.11
N THR A 32 1.82 10.31 -5.55
CA THR A 32 1.43 10.88 -6.84
C THR A 32 2.19 10.17 -7.95
N ILE A 33 1.49 9.81 -9.01
CA ILE A 33 2.15 9.34 -10.23
C ILE A 33 2.73 10.57 -10.93
N GLU A 34 4.05 10.61 -11.07
CA GLU A 34 4.73 11.75 -11.69
C GLU A 34 4.55 11.78 -13.22
N PRO A 35 4.73 12.95 -13.88
CA PRO A 35 4.67 13.04 -15.33
C PRO A 35 5.67 12.09 -16.01
N GLY A 36 5.17 11.23 -16.91
CA GLY A 36 5.99 10.23 -17.61
C GLY A 36 6.24 8.94 -16.81
N GLU A 37 5.78 8.87 -15.56
CA GLU A 37 5.90 7.71 -14.70
C GLU A 37 4.69 6.76 -14.88
N GLY A 38 4.96 5.45 -14.96
CA GLY A 38 3.90 4.44 -14.95
C GLY A 38 3.45 4.11 -13.52
N PRO A 39 2.21 3.64 -13.29
CA PRO A 39 1.71 3.33 -11.94
C PRO A 39 2.56 2.31 -11.18
N ALA A 40 3.08 1.30 -11.87
CA ALA A 40 4.00 0.31 -11.33
C ALA A 40 5.30 0.93 -10.82
N ALA A 41 5.91 1.83 -11.60
CA ALA A 41 7.14 2.53 -11.22
C ALA A 41 6.90 3.45 -10.03
N ALA A 42 5.80 4.22 -10.07
CA ALA A 42 5.38 5.08 -8.97
C ALA A 42 5.18 4.28 -7.68
N ALA A 43 4.48 3.14 -7.73
CA ALA A 43 4.27 2.30 -6.56
C ALA A 43 5.59 1.81 -5.93
N LEU A 44 6.57 1.41 -6.74
CA LEU A 44 7.89 0.98 -6.24
C LEU A 44 8.70 2.14 -5.67
N ARG A 45 8.66 3.32 -6.31
CA ARG A 45 9.31 4.53 -5.81
C ARG A 45 8.74 4.93 -4.44
N GLU A 46 7.43 5.07 -4.34
CA GLU A 46 6.74 5.41 -3.09
C GLU A 46 6.99 4.37 -1.99
N LEU A 47 6.98 3.08 -2.33
CA LEU A 47 7.34 2.01 -1.39
C LEU A 47 8.75 2.21 -0.83
N ARG A 48 9.72 2.50 -1.70
CA ARG A 48 11.10 2.74 -1.28
C ARG A 48 11.23 4.00 -0.43
N GLU A 49 10.63 5.10 -0.85
CA GLU A 49 10.73 6.42 -0.20
C GLU A 49 10.08 6.43 1.18
N GLU A 50 8.88 5.87 1.31
CA GLU A 50 8.11 5.91 2.57
C GLU A 50 8.46 4.79 3.54
N SER A 51 8.93 3.62 3.07
CA SER A 51 9.15 2.46 3.92
C SER A 51 10.58 1.94 3.99
N GLY A 52 11.46 2.40 3.09
CA GLY A 52 12.83 1.91 2.96
C GLY A 52 12.95 0.56 2.24
N ILE A 53 11.85 -0.04 1.78
CA ILE A 53 11.86 -1.30 1.04
C ILE A 53 12.28 -1.02 -0.41
N ALA A 54 13.56 -1.26 -0.73
CA ALA A 54 14.12 -1.04 -2.06
C ALA A 54 14.01 -2.28 -2.99
N ASP A 55 14.11 -3.49 -2.44
CA ASP A 55 14.15 -4.74 -3.21
C ASP A 55 12.75 -5.36 -3.38
N ALA A 56 11.84 -4.57 -3.97
CA ALA A 56 10.49 -4.99 -4.31
C ALA A 56 10.29 -5.11 -5.82
N ALA A 57 9.39 -6.00 -6.23
CA ALA A 57 8.98 -6.16 -7.62
C ALA A 57 7.45 -6.20 -7.73
N ILE A 58 6.93 -5.74 -8.87
CA ILE A 58 5.50 -5.81 -9.17
C ILE A 58 5.14 -7.23 -9.55
N CYS A 59 4.17 -7.80 -8.85
CA CYS A 59 3.63 -9.12 -9.09
C CYS A 59 2.35 -9.06 -9.93
N GLU A 60 1.45 -8.13 -9.62
CA GLU A 60 0.13 -8.02 -10.27
C GLU A 60 -0.42 -6.60 -10.18
N ASP A 61 -1.07 -6.12 -11.23
CA ASP A 61 -1.92 -4.93 -11.18
C ASP A 61 -3.32 -5.33 -10.68
N LEU A 62 -3.69 -4.89 -9.47
CA LEU A 62 -5.00 -5.16 -8.87
C LEU A 62 -6.10 -4.23 -9.40
N GLY A 63 -5.77 -3.38 -10.37
CA GLY A 63 -6.67 -2.50 -11.08
C GLY A 63 -6.88 -1.15 -10.39
N LEU A 64 -7.65 -0.30 -11.06
CA LEU A 64 -7.95 1.04 -10.62
C LEU A 64 -9.07 1.08 -9.58
N TRP A 65 -9.02 2.07 -8.70
CA TRP A 65 -10.07 2.37 -7.74
C TRP A 65 -10.30 3.88 -7.72
N ASP A 66 -11.54 4.30 -7.95
CA ASP A 66 -11.96 5.67 -7.68
C ASP A 66 -12.20 5.82 -6.18
N ALA A 67 -11.35 6.61 -5.51
CA ALA A 67 -11.38 6.75 -4.08
C ALA A 67 -12.56 7.61 -3.59
N ASP A 68 -13.24 8.33 -4.50
CA ASP A 68 -14.26 9.33 -4.18
C ASP A 68 -13.77 10.29 -3.08
N TYR A 69 -12.49 10.66 -3.18
CA TYR A 69 -11.78 11.50 -2.22
C TYR A 69 -10.83 12.39 -2.99
N GLU A 70 -11.13 13.69 -3.02
CA GLU A 70 -10.31 14.71 -3.70
C GLU A 70 -9.99 14.38 -5.18
N GLY A 71 -10.89 13.64 -5.85
CA GLY A 71 -10.70 13.22 -7.25
C GLY A 71 -9.56 12.21 -7.45
N GLN A 72 -9.10 11.54 -6.38
CA GLN A 72 -8.00 10.58 -6.48
C GLN A 72 -8.45 9.26 -7.11
N ILE A 73 -7.76 8.87 -8.19
CA ILE A 73 -7.89 7.54 -8.81
C ILE A 73 -6.63 6.75 -8.47
N TRP A 74 -6.77 5.69 -7.70
CA TRP A 74 -5.66 4.88 -7.23
C TRP A 74 -5.44 3.69 -8.15
N SER A 75 -4.19 3.45 -8.52
CA SER A 75 -3.74 2.18 -9.10
C SER A 75 -3.14 1.33 -7.98
N LEU A 76 -3.75 0.17 -7.72
CA LEU A 76 -3.32 -0.75 -6.67
C LEU A 76 -2.34 -1.78 -7.25
N GLN A 77 -1.10 -1.77 -6.80
CA GLN A 77 -0.03 -2.59 -7.37
C GLN A 77 0.44 -3.62 -6.34
N LEU A 78 0.18 -4.91 -6.58
CA LEU A 78 0.65 -5.98 -5.69
C LEU A 78 2.16 -6.14 -5.87
N CYS A 79 2.89 -6.01 -4.77
CA CYS A 79 4.35 -6.13 -4.74
C CYS A 79 4.77 -7.41 -4.01
N THR A 80 5.87 -8.01 -4.47
CA THR A 80 6.64 -9.02 -3.74
C THR A 80 7.96 -8.41 -3.26
N VAL A 81 8.42 -8.88 -2.11
CA VAL A 81 9.73 -8.51 -1.54
C VAL A 81 10.58 -9.77 -1.46
N SER A 82 11.85 -9.66 -1.83
CA SER A 82 12.78 -10.80 -1.89
C SER A 82 13.27 -11.25 -0.52
N GLN A 83 13.31 -10.33 0.45
CA GLN A 83 13.79 -10.55 1.80
C GLN A 83 12.65 -10.62 2.81
N ALA A 84 12.86 -11.41 3.87
CA ALA A 84 11.98 -11.38 5.03
C ALA A 84 12.07 -10.00 5.70
N LEU A 85 10.91 -9.37 5.90
CA LEU A 85 10.79 -8.08 6.57
C LEU A 85 10.49 -8.30 8.07
N PRO A 86 10.89 -7.38 8.95
CA PRO A 86 10.59 -7.47 10.38
C PRO A 86 9.08 -7.33 10.65
N GLU A 87 8.63 -7.76 11.83
CA GLU A 87 7.22 -7.63 12.26
C GLU A 87 6.79 -6.15 12.39
N SER A 88 7.74 -5.26 12.71
CA SER A 88 7.54 -3.81 12.68
C SER A 88 8.88 -3.09 12.58
N TRP A 89 8.87 -1.88 12.02
CA TRP A 89 10.04 -0.99 11.99
C TRP A 89 9.60 0.47 11.90
N GLN A 90 10.55 1.38 12.09
CA GLN A 90 10.37 2.80 11.86
C GLN A 90 11.22 3.23 10.67
N HIS A 91 10.65 4.04 9.79
CA HIS A 91 11.35 4.63 8.67
C HIS A 91 11.07 6.13 8.62
N ARG A 92 12.09 6.92 8.32
CA ARG A 92 11.93 8.36 8.09
C ARG A 92 11.71 8.57 6.60
N SER A 93 10.55 9.12 6.22
CA SER A 93 10.24 9.40 4.81
C SER A 93 11.31 10.29 4.17
N GLY A 94 11.57 10.07 2.87
CA GLY A 94 12.69 10.67 2.13
C GLY A 94 12.52 12.14 1.71
N ASP A 95 11.46 12.83 2.14
CA ASP A 95 11.15 14.21 1.79
C ASP A 95 11.78 15.25 2.75
N ASP A 96 11.93 16.49 2.28
CA ASP A 96 12.41 17.61 3.10
C ASP A 96 11.43 17.88 4.26
N GLY A 97 11.81 17.45 5.47
CA GLY A 97 10.95 17.47 6.65
C GLY A 97 10.30 16.13 7.00
N GLY A 98 10.80 15.03 6.44
CA GLY A 98 10.19 13.70 6.53
C GLY A 98 9.82 13.22 7.93
N LEU A 99 8.75 12.44 7.94
CA LEU A 99 8.06 11.96 9.13
C LEU A 99 8.54 10.57 9.53
N ASP A 100 8.55 10.33 10.83
CA ASP A 100 8.80 9.01 11.39
C ASP A 100 7.55 8.14 11.27
N LEU A 101 7.53 7.27 10.27
CA LEU A 101 6.43 6.34 10.00
C LEU A 101 6.74 4.99 10.64
N ARG A 102 5.79 4.47 11.43
CA ARG A 102 5.93 3.15 12.06
C ARG A 102 5.18 2.09 11.25
N PHE A 103 5.91 1.24 10.57
CA PHE A 103 5.38 0.13 9.77
C PHE A 103 5.08 -1.10 10.63
N PHE A 104 3.99 -1.78 10.30
CA PHE A 104 3.59 -3.05 10.92
C PHE A 104 2.62 -3.81 10.01
N TRP A 105 2.37 -5.07 10.35
CA TRP A 105 1.48 -5.96 9.60
C TRP A 105 0.07 -5.96 10.18
N HIS A 106 -0.92 -5.60 9.36
CA HIS A 106 -2.34 -5.63 9.70
C HIS A 106 -3.05 -6.82 9.05
N GLU A 107 -3.84 -7.59 9.79
CA GLU A 107 -4.63 -8.70 9.21
C GLU A 107 -5.64 -8.15 8.21
N ILE A 108 -5.56 -8.55 6.93
CA ILE A 108 -6.37 -7.99 5.84
C ILE A 108 -7.89 -8.20 6.02
N ASN A 109 -8.27 -9.19 6.82
CA ASN A 109 -9.66 -9.51 7.11
C ASN A 109 -10.12 -9.01 8.49
N ALA A 110 -9.23 -8.37 9.27
CA ALA A 110 -9.64 -7.72 10.50
C ALA A 110 -10.38 -6.42 10.17
N GLU A 111 -11.30 -6.04 11.05
CA GLU A 111 -11.95 -4.74 10.95
C GLU A 111 -10.96 -3.62 11.32
N PRO A 112 -10.96 -2.50 10.58
CA PRO A 112 -10.10 -1.37 10.91
C PRO A 112 -10.54 -0.73 12.23
N SER A 113 -9.56 -0.31 13.04
CA SER A 113 -9.82 0.45 14.27
C SER A 113 -10.16 1.92 13.97
N GLU A 114 -10.55 2.67 15.01
CA GLU A 114 -10.81 4.12 14.93
C GLU A 114 -9.57 4.94 14.51
N GLU A 115 -8.36 4.37 14.63
CA GLU A 115 -7.13 5.00 14.15
C GLU A 115 -7.07 5.10 12.61
N TRP A 116 -7.90 4.37 11.87
CA TRP A 116 -7.90 4.41 10.43
C TRP A 116 -8.76 5.56 9.91
N HIS A 117 -8.19 6.43 9.07
CA HIS A 117 -9.00 7.37 8.31
C HIS A 117 -9.88 6.61 7.28
N LEU A 118 -11.10 7.11 7.04
CA LEU A 118 -12.11 6.45 6.19
C LEU A 118 -11.59 6.09 4.78
N LEU A 119 -10.73 6.96 4.21
CA LEU A 119 -10.05 6.69 2.94
C LEU A 119 -9.31 5.36 2.94
N PHE A 120 -8.53 5.09 3.99
CA PHE A 120 -7.72 3.88 4.09
C PHE A 120 -8.55 2.66 4.50
N GLN A 121 -9.64 2.84 5.25
CA GLN A 121 -10.62 1.77 5.50
C GLN A 121 -11.23 1.27 4.18
N ARG A 122 -11.63 2.21 3.29
CA ARG A 122 -12.17 1.87 1.97
C ARG A 122 -11.09 1.23 1.08
N ALA A 123 -9.85 1.72 1.15
CA ALA A 123 -8.73 1.12 0.42
C ALA A 123 -8.47 -0.34 0.85
N LEU A 124 -8.46 -0.61 2.17
CA LEU A 124 -8.35 -1.96 2.73
C LEU A 124 -9.44 -2.88 2.17
N GLU A 125 -10.69 -2.40 2.09
CA GLU A 125 -11.79 -3.17 1.51
C GLU A 125 -11.55 -3.50 0.03
N GLN A 126 -11.07 -2.54 -0.77
CA GLN A 126 -10.73 -2.79 -2.17
C GLN A 126 -9.62 -3.82 -2.31
N ILE A 127 -8.56 -3.69 -1.51
CA ILE A 127 -7.45 -4.64 -1.48
C ILE A 127 -7.96 -6.02 -1.08
N ARG A 128 -8.79 -6.16 -0.04
CA ARG A 128 -9.41 -7.43 0.39
C ARG A 128 -10.18 -8.10 -0.75
N ARG A 129 -11.05 -7.34 -1.44
CA ARG A 129 -11.88 -7.85 -2.55
C ARG A 129 -11.05 -8.35 -3.74
N ARG A 130 -9.91 -7.72 -4.02
CA ARG A 130 -9.08 -7.99 -5.21
C ARG A 130 -8.00 -9.02 -4.95
N SER A 131 -7.40 -9.00 -3.75
CA SER A 131 -6.35 -9.92 -3.31
C SER A 131 -6.86 -11.33 -2.99
N GLY A 132 -8.13 -11.46 -2.54
CA GLY A 132 -8.77 -12.72 -2.18
C GLY A 132 -9.07 -13.69 -3.34
N ARG A 133 -8.89 -13.26 -4.60
CA ARG A 133 -9.00 -14.14 -5.78
C ARG A 133 -7.92 -15.23 -5.83
N ARG A 134 -6.90 -15.16 -4.97
CA ARG A 134 -5.83 -16.16 -4.82
C ARG A 134 -6.27 -17.47 -4.14
N ASN A 135 -7.37 -17.50 -3.39
CA ASN A 135 -7.78 -18.68 -2.62
C ASN A 135 -8.42 -19.82 -3.45
N ARG A 136 -8.39 -19.74 -4.79
CA ARG A 136 -9.00 -20.75 -5.69
C ARG A 136 -8.04 -21.40 -6.70
N ARG A 137 -6.74 -21.11 -6.67
CA ARG A 137 -5.77 -21.65 -7.65
C ARG A 137 -4.57 -22.41 -7.07
N LEU A 138 -4.55 -22.71 -5.77
CA LEU A 138 -3.53 -23.58 -5.16
C LEU A 138 -4.02 -25.01 -4.83
N PHE A 139 -5.17 -25.41 -5.36
CA PHE A 139 -5.59 -26.81 -5.44
C PHE A 139 -5.94 -27.15 -6.90
N ARG A 140 -4.91 -27.32 -7.74
CA ARG A 140 -4.94 -28.17 -8.93
C ARG A 140 -3.56 -28.75 -9.15
#